data_AF-H2AV21-F1
#
_entry.id   AF-H2AV21-F1
#
_cell.length_a   1.000
_cell.length_b   1.000
_cell.length_c   1.000
_cell.angle_alpha   90.00
_cell.angle_beta   90.00
_cell.angle_gamma   90.00
#
_symmetry.space_group_name_H-M   'P 1'
#
loop_
_entity.id
_entity.type
_entity.pdbx_description
1 polymer ?
#
loop_
_entity_poly.entity_id
_entity_poly.type
_entity_poly.pdbx_seq_one_letter_code
_entity_poly.pdbx_strand_id
1 'polypeptide(L)'
;MSESEQFKKHNGTKDQVITKPIQSNDGTGEVVVKKSTGKLKVRKGQTEEQYQEQLAHFNDVEKGPVVTDINWMDQYDNDPLKFQSESVLFNDLTVKHNRLVLTGFIHRLYYQKNYQDCYKFASMVKDKYTSLSCHKKMKKEFEELDYILTNCSRHLSNDSV
;
A
#
# COMPACT_ATOMS: atom_id res chain seq x y z
N MET A 1 43.24 -43.74 9.96
CA MET A 1 41.83 -44.14 10.17
C MET A 1 41.13 -42.96 10.81
N SER A 2 40.18 -42.32 10.13
CA SER A 2 39.29 -41.32 10.73
C SER A 2 38.09 -41.12 9.80
N GLU A 3 36.92 -40.91 10.38
CA GLU A 3 35.62 -41.41 9.96
C GLU A 3 35.01 -40.71 8.74
N SER A 4 34.46 -41.52 7.84
CA SER A 4 33.53 -41.08 6.80
C SER A 4 32.13 -40.94 7.40
N GLU A 5 31.79 -39.75 7.91
CA GLU A 5 30.42 -39.46 8.37
C GLU A 5 29.46 -39.41 7.17
N GLN A 6 28.66 -40.46 7.01
CA GLN A 6 27.54 -40.50 6.07
C GLN A 6 26.37 -39.70 6.62
N PHE A 7 26.15 -38.50 6.10
CA PHE A 7 24.99 -37.67 6.45
C PHE A 7 23.69 -38.23 5.85
N LYS A 8 22.84 -38.82 6.70
CA LYS A 8 21.46 -39.18 6.36
C LYS A 8 20.55 -37.96 6.44
N LYS A 9 19.81 -37.69 5.36
CA LYS A 9 18.75 -36.67 5.33
C LYS A 9 17.56 -37.14 6.16
N HIS A 10 17.18 -36.37 7.18
CA HIS A 10 15.89 -36.54 7.84
C HIS A 10 14.81 -35.82 7.01
N ASN A 11 13.74 -36.55 6.67
CA ASN A 11 12.63 -36.09 5.84
C ASN A 11 11.82 -34.95 6.50
N GLY A 12 11.31 -34.01 5.69
CA GLY A 12 9.98 -33.43 5.94
C GLY A 12 9.82 -31.89 5.97
N THR A 13 10.89 -31.10 6.10
CA THR A 13 10.75 -29.63 6.15
C THR A 13 11.07 -29.00 4.79
N LYS A 14 10.09 -28.32 4.18
CA LYS A 14 10.30 -27.54 2.95
C LYS A 14 11.27 -26.38 3.28
N ASP A 15 12.22 -26.14 2.38
CA ASP A 15 13.20 -25.03 2.42
C ASP A 15 14.39 -25.13 3.39
N GLN A 16 14.91 -26.34 3.65
CA GLN A 16 16.32 -26.43 4.06
C GLN A 16 17.24 -26.34 2.83
N VAL A 17 17.43 -25.13 2.32
CA VAL A 17 18.58 -24.85 1.46
C VAL A 17 19.81 -25.14 2.30
N ILE A 18 20.50 -26.24 1.99
CA ILE A 18 21.80 -26.59 2.56
C ILE A 18 22.72 -25.40 2.24
N THR A 19 22.86 -24.49 3.21
CA THR A 19 23.73 -23.34 3.09
C THR A 19 25.13 -23.89 3.29
N LYS A 20 25.79 -24.21 2.17
CA LYS A 20 27.20 -24.63 2.22
C LYS A 20 27.99 -23.56 2.99
N PRO A 21 28.98 -23.94 3.81
CA PRO A 21 29.80 -22.98 4.54
C PRO A 21 30.36 -21.96 3.54
N ILE A 22 30.23 -20.68 3.88
CA ILE A 22 30.75 -19.57 3.10
C ILE A 22 32.27 -19.75 3.05
N GLN A 23 32.80 -20.08 1.88
CA GLN A 23 34.24 -20.20 1.67
C GLN A 23 34.74 -18.85 1.15
N SER A 24 35.61 -18.21 1.92
CA SER A 24 36.40 -17.07 1.47
C SER A 24 37.55 -17.57 0.59
N ASN A 25 37.90 -16.84 -0.46
CA ASN A 25 39.11 -17.10 -1.23
C ASN A 25 40.35 -16.64 -0.44
N ASP A 26 41.30 -17.54 -0.19
CA ASP A 26 42.50 -17.26 0.61
C ASP A 26 43.39 -16.15 0.02
N GLY A 27 43.31 -15.89 -1.30
CA GLY A 27 44.11 -14.86 -1.97
C GLY A 27 43.46 -13.47 -2.03
N THR A 28 42.13 -13.38 -2.02
CA THR A 28 41.40 -12.09 -2.20
C THR A 28 40.47 -11.75 -1.05
N GLY A 29 40.20 -12.67 -0.12
CA GLY A 29 39.22 -12.51 0.95
C GLY A 29 37.76 -12.52 0.48
N GLU A 30 37.50 -12.66 -0.82
CA GLU A 30 36.16 -12.58 -1.39
C GLU A 30 35.32 -13.83 -1.07
N VAL A 31 34.02 -13.63 -0.85
CA VAL A 31 33.06 -14.72 -0.59
C VAL A 31 32.73 -15.46 -1.88
N VAL A 32 32.99 -16.77 -1.91
CA VAL A 32 32.78 -17.62 -3.07
C VAL A 32 31.68 -18.65 -2.81
N VAL A 33 30.83 -18.89 -3.82
CA VAL A 33 29.79 -19.91 -3.78
C VAL A 33 30.02 -20.93 -4.90
N LYS A 34 29.88 -22.22 -4.57
CA LYS A 34 30.00 -23.32 -5.53
C LYS A 34 28.68 -23.55 -6.25
N LYS A 35 28.66 -23.38 -7.58
CA LYS A 35 27.49 -23.67 -8.43
C LYS A 35 27.19 -25.16 -8.47
N SER A 36 25.98 -25.52 -8.92
CA SER A 36 25.57 -26.92 -9.18
C SER A 36 26.49 -27.64 -10.18
N THR A 37 27.13 -26.90 -11.09
CA THR A 37 28.11 -27.40 -12.06
C THR A 37 29.52 -27.59 -11.49
N GLY A 38 29.72 -27.38 -10.19
CA GLY A 38 31.03 -27.50 -9.51
C GLY A 38 31.94 -26.28 -9.65
N LYS A 39 31.66 -25.36 -10.58
CA LYS A 39 32.41 -24.11 -10.76
C LYS A 39 32.19 -23.15 -9.59
N LEU A 40 33.27 -22.54 -9.11
CA LEU A 40 33.26 -21.48 -8.09
C LEU A 40 32.85 -20.15 -8.74
N LYS A 41 31.97 -19.39 -8.09
CA LYS A 41 31.57 -18.03 -8.50
C LYS A 41 31.68 -17.11 -7.29
N VAL A 42 32.35 -15.98 -7.46
CA VAL A 42 32.35 -14.90 -6.47
C VAL A 42 30.92 -14.38 -6.29
N ARG A 43 30.44 -14.37 -5.05
CA ARG A 43 29.12 -13.84 -4.72
C ARG A 43 29.24 -12.33 -4.72
N LYS A 44 28.82 -11.69 -5.81
CA LYS A 44 28.65 -10.23 -5.82
C LYS A 44 27.48 -9.89 -4.90
N GLY A 45 27.80 -9.50 -3.66
CA GLY A 45 26.86 -8.78 -2.82
C GLY A 45 26.63 -7.38 -3.39
N GLN A 46 25.72 -6.64 -2.77
CA GLN A 46 25.67 -5.19 -2.93
C GLN A 46 26.97 -4.60 -2.37
N THR A 47 27.60 -3.67 -3.08
CA THR A 47 28.74 -2.93 -2.51
C THR A 47 28.23 -1.96 -1.45
N GLU A 48 29.10 -1.59 -0.51
CA GLU A 48 28.75 -0.60 0.51
C GLU A 48 28.29 0.71 -0.14
N GLU A 49 28.96 1.14 -1.20
CA GLU A 49 28.59 2.32 -2.00
C GLU A 49 27.15 2.23 -2.53
N GLN A 50 26.78 1.10 -3.15
CA GLN A 50 25.43 0.88 -3.65
C GLN A 50 24.38 0.82 -2.53
N TYR A 51 24.77 0.35 -1.34
CA TYR A 51 23.88 0.35 -0.18
C TYR A 51 23.64 1.77 0.31
N GLN A 52 24.70 2.56 0.46
CA GLN A 52 24.61 3.96 0.89
C GLN A 52 23.82 4.81 -0.12
N GLU A 53 24.00 4.59 -1.42
CA GLU A 53 23.20 5.26 -2.47
C GLU A 53 21.71 4.93 -2.36
N GLN A 54 21.35 3.67 -2.15
CA GLN A 54 19.96 3.26 -1.99
C GLN A 54 19.35 3.80 -0.69
N LEU A 55 20.13 3.82 0.40
CA LEU A 55 19.70 4.36 1.67
C LEU A 55 19.46 5.88 1.57
N ALA A 56 20.36 6.61 0.92
CA ALA A 56 20.20 8.04 0.64
C ALA A 56 18.96 8.29 -0.24
N HIS A 57 18.78 7.52 -1.31
CA HIS A 57 17.60 7.64 -2.17
C HIS A 57 16.29 7.39 -1.40
N PHE A 58 16.26 6.35 -0.57
CA PHE A 58 15.09 6.03 0.25
C PHE A 58 14.74 7.14 1.24
N ASN A 59 15.74 7.74 1.90
CA ASN A 59 15.53 8.77 2.91
C ASN A 59 15.28 10.16 2.31
N ASP A 60 16.07 10.56 1.31
CA ASP A 60 16.13 11.94 0.83
C ASP A 60 15.18 12.17 -0.36
N VAL A 61 14.99 11.17 -1.22
CA VAL A 61 14.16 11.28 -2.42
C VAL A 61 12.76 10.74 -2.18
N GLU A 62 12.66 9.48 -1.75
CA GLU A 62 11.37 8.81 -1.56
C GLU A 62 10.72 9.15 -0.22
N LYS A 63 11.52 9.58 0.77
CA LYS A 63 11.10 9.89 2.15
C LYS A 63 10.41 8.72 2.86
N GLY A 64 10.71 7.50 2.42
CA GLY A 64 10.16 6.27 2.98
C GLY A 64 8.62 6.18 3.01
N PRO A 65 8.08 5.14 3.65
CA PRO A 65 6.65 5.00 3.86
C PRO A 65 6.17 6.01 4.92
N VAL A 66 5.24 6.88 4.52
CA VAL A 66 4.59 7.82 5.43
C VAL A 66 3.49 7.09 6.19
N VAL A 67 3.53 7.15 7.52
CA VAL A 67 2.46 6.67 8.38
C VAL A 67 1.42 7.78 8.49
N THR A 68 0.16 7.49 8.17
CA THR A 68 -0.95 8.39 8.46
C THR A 68 -1.20 8.44 9.95
N ASP A 69 -1.28 9.65 10.51
CA ASP A 69 -1.55 9.84 11.92
C ASP A 69 -2.87 9.21 12.33
N ILE A 70 -2.93 8.71 13.57
CA ILE A 70 -4.18 8.23 14.15
C ILE A 70 -5.15 9.41 14.16
N ASN A 71 -6.40 9.17 13.76
CA ASN A 71 -7.46 10.19 13.75
C ASN A 71 -7.19 11.40 12.85
N TRP A 72 -6.31 11.28 11.85
CA TRP A 72 -6.02 12.38 10.92
C TRP A 72 -7.26 12.93 10.19
N MET A 73 -8.33 12.13 10.07
CA MET A 73 -9.60 12.56 9.46
C MET A 73 -10.48 13.41 10.38
N ASP A 74 -10.28 13.35 11.70
CA ASP A 74 -11.13 14.01 12.70
C ASP A 74 -11.09 15.54 12.54
N GLN A 75 -10.00 16.08 11.98
CA GLN A 75 -9.86 17.50 11.68
C GLN A 75 -10.89 18.03 10.65
N TYR A 76 -11.58 17.14 9.94
CA TYR A 76 -12.61 17.48 8.94
C TYR A 76 -14.04 17.16 9.39
N ASP A 77 -14.26 16.65 10.61
CA ASP A 77 -15.60 16.28 11.07
C ASP A 77 -16.55 17.48 11.14
N ASN A 78 -16.04 18.66 11.51
CA ASN A 78 -16.83 19.89 11.62
C ASN A 78 -17.03 20.62 10.29
N ASP A 79 -16.15 20.38 9.32
CA ASP A 79 -16.22 21.00 7.98
C ASP A 79 -15.76 19.99 6.91
N PRO A 80 -16.69 19.17 6.41
CA PRO A 80 -16.38 18.20 5.35
C PRO A 80 -15.97 18.85 4.03
N LEU A 81 -16.29 20.13 3.81
CA LEU A 81 -15.90 20.86 2.60
C LEU A 81 -14.43 21.31 2.67
N LYS A 82 -13.89 21.53 3.87
CA LYS A 82 -12.45 21.76 4.07
C LYS A 82 -11.61 20.59 3.56
N PHE A 83 -12.10 19.36 3.70
CA PHE A 83 -11.43 18.17 3.16
C PHE A 83 -11.32 18.24 1.63
N GLN A 84 -12.29 18.85 0.94
CA GLN A 84 -12.20 19.04 -0.50
C GLN A 84 -11.11 20.03 -0.91
N SER A 85 -11.01 21.16 -0.21
CA SER A 85 -10.07 22.24 -0.59
C SER A 85 -8.63 21.93 -0.23
N GLU A 86 -8.39 21.21 0.87
CA GLU A 86 -7.05 20.96 1.41
C GLU A 86 -6.48 19.61 1.00
N SER A 87 -7.33 18.64 0.67
CA SER A 87 -6.86 17.29 0.38
C SER A 87 -6.29 17.17 -1.03
N VAL A 88 -5.00 16.87 -1.09
CA VAL A 88 -4.28 16.49 -2.33
C VAL A 88 -4.88 15.27 -3.03
N LEU A 89 -5.73 14.50 -2.35
CA LEU A 89 -6.39 13.32 -2.92
C LEU A 89 -7.33 13.67 -4.08
N PHE A 90 -7.85 14.91 -4.11
CA PHE A 90 -8.68 15.39 -5.21
C PHE A 90 -7.89 15.79 -6.46
N ASN A 91 -6.55 15.86 -6.39
CA ASN A 91 -5.72 16.22 -7.53
C ASN A 91 -5.66 15.12 -8.59
N ASP A 92 -5.69 13.86 -8.16
CA ASP A 92 -5.68 12.71 -9.06
C ASP A 92 -6.61 11.59 -8.58
N LEU A 93 -7.80 11.53 -9.17
CA LEU A 93 -8.80 10.49 -8.89
C LEU A 93 -8.63 9.23 -9.76
N THR A 94 -7.64 9.20 -10.67
CA THR A 94 -7.30 7.97 -11.40
C THR A 94 -6.64 6.95 -10.47
N VAL A 95 -5.97 7.44 -9.42
CA VAL A 95 -5.38 6.63 -8.35
C VAL A 95 -6.47 5.96 -7.51
N LYS A 96 -6.47 4.62 -7.47
CA LYS A 96 -7.44 3.84 -6.70
C LYS A 96 -7.42 4.14 -5.21
N HIS A 97 -6.24 4.33 -4.64
CA HIS A 97 -6.09 4.64 -3.21
C HIS A 97 -6.83 5.93 -2.84
N ASN A 98 -6.65 7.00 -3.61
CA ASN A 98 -7.31 8.29 -3.37
C ASN A 98 -8.84 8.11 -3.35
N ARG A 99 -9.39 7.36 -4.31
CA ARG A 99 -10.82 7.05 -4.35
C ARG A 99 -11.30 6.28 -3.13
N LEU A 100 -10.54 5.28 -2.67
CA LEU A 100 -10.88 4.51 -1.47
C LEU A 100 -10.91 5.39 -0.21
N VAL A 101 -9.97 6.32 -0.09
CA VAL A 101 -9.95 7.27 1.04
C VAL A 101 -11.18 8.18 1.01
N LEU A 102 -11.58 8.68 -0.17
CA LEU A 102 -12.81 9.48 -0.32
C LEU A 102 -14.07 8.67 0.05
N THR A 103 -14.17 7.43 -0.41
CA THR A 103 -15.28 6.54 -0.04
C THR A 103 -15.31 6.29 1.47
N GLY A 104 -14.15 6.08 2.11
CA GLY A 104 -14.04 5.94 3.55
C GLY A 104 -14.54 7.18 4.31
N PHE A 105 -14.22 8.38 3.81
CA PHE A 105 -14.71 9.63 4.38
C PHE A 105 -16.24 9.76 4.26
N ILE A 106 -16.81 9.38 3.10
CA ILE A 106 -18.27 9.37 2.91
C ILE A 106 -18.96 8.42 3.89
N HIS A 107 -18.42 7.21 4.07
CA HIS A 107 -18.94 6.25 5.04
C HIS A 107 -18.90 6.78 6.46
N ARG A 108 -17.80 7.45 6.84
CA ARG A 108 -17.69 8.09 8.16
C ARG A 108 -18.85 9.07 8.39
N LEU A 109 -19.11 9.98 7.45
CA LEU A 109 -20.23 10.94 7.54
C LEU A 109 -21.58 10.22 7.64
N TYR A 110 -21.77 9.17 6.84
CA TYR A 110 -23.01 8.37 6.84
C TYR A 110 -23.26 7.71 8.20
N TYR A 111 -22.25 7.06 8.79
CA TYR A 111 -22.38 6.39 10.08
C TYR A 111 -22.45 7.36 11.26
N GLN A 112 -21.89 8.55 11.13
CA GLN A 112 -22.09 9.67 12.07
C GLN A 112 -23.48 10.31 11.94
N LYS A 113 -24.33 9.83 11.02
CA LYS A 113 -25.67 10.36 10.73
C LYS A 113 -25.67 11.81 10.23
N ASN A 114 -24.55 12.33 9.77
CA ASN A 114 -24.51 13.62 9.10
C ASN A 114 -24.96 13.45 7.64
N TYR A 115 -26.25 13.13 7.45
CA TYR A 115 -26.80 12.79 6.14
C TYR A 115 -26.79 13.96 5.16
N GLN A 116 -26.90 15.19 5.67
CA GLN A 116 -26.89 16.40 4.85
C GLN A 116 -25.53 16.60 4.17
N ASP A 117 -24.45 16.56 4.94
CA ASP A 117 -23.11 16.76 4.38
C ASP A 117 -22.63 15.51 3.65
N CYS A 118 -23.02 14.31 4.11
CA CYS A 118 -22.80 13.07 3.39
C CYS A 118 -23.38 13.13 1.97
N TYR A 119 -24.64 13.56 1.82
CA TYR A 119 -25.30 13.69 0.52
C TYR A 119 -24.58 14.68 -0.40
N LYS A 120 -24.29 15.88 0.11
CA LYS A 120 -23.58 16.92 -0.65
C LYS A 120 -22.21 16.42 -1.13
N PHE A 121 -21.43 15.84 -0.22
CA PHE A 121 -20.09 15.38 -0.50
C PHE A 121 -20.10 14.18 -1.48
N ALA A 122 -20.97 13.19 -1.26
CA ALA A 122 -21.12 12.05 -2.15
C ALA A 122 -21.56 12.45 -3.56
N SER A 123 -22.48 13.42 -3.69
CA SER A 123 -22.93 13.91 -5.00
C SER A 123 -21.77 14.57 -5.75
N MET A 124 -21.02 15.42 -5.07
CA MET A 124 -19.84 16.08 -5.65
C MET A 124 -18.77 15.06 -6.08
N VAL A 125 -18.45 14.07 -5.24
CA VAL A 125 -17.47 13.03 -5.59
C VAL A 125 -17.94 12.24 -6.81
N LYS A 126 -19.23 11.92 -6.88
CA LYS A 126 -19.83 11.25 -8.04
C LYS A 126 -19.67 12.09 -9.33
N ASP A 127 -19.92 13.39 -9.26
CA ASP A 127 -19.75 14.31 -10.40
C ASP A 127 -18.29 14.39 -10.86
N LYS A 128 -17.34 14.35 -9.93
CA LYS A 128 -15.92 14.25 -10.30
C LYS A 128 -15.60 12.92 -10.96
N TYR A 129 -16.18 11.82 -10.49
CA TYR A 129 -15.94 10.50 -11.07
C TYR A 129 -16.50 10.35 -12.49
N THR A 130 -17.64 10.96 -12.81
CA THR A 130 -18.23 10.91 -14.15
C THR A 130 -17.36 11.61 -15.19
N SER A 131 -16.57 12.61 -14.79
CA SER A 131 -15.61 13.30 -15.66
C SER A 131 -14.37 12.46 -16.01
N LEU A 132 -14.15 11.32 -15.33
CA LEU A 132 -12.98 10.48 -15.54
C LEU A 132 -13.21 9.45 -16.67
N SER A 133 -12.19 9.25 -17.49
CA SER A 133 -12.20 8.28 -18.59
C SER A 133 -12.29 6.81 -18.12
N CYS A 134 -12.01 6.53 -16.85
CA CYS A 134 -11.92 5.18 -16.29
C CYS A 134 -13.24 4.63 -15.70
N HIS A 135 -14.39 5.22 -16.05
CA HIS A 135 -15.72 4.88 -15.54
C HIS A 135 -16.03 3.36 -15.45
N LYS A 136 -15.61 2.57 -16.45
CA LYS A 136 -15.84 1.10 -16.44
C LYS A 136 -15.15 0.39 -15.28
N LYS A 137 -13.98 0.87 -14.85
CA LYS A 137 -13.22 0.31 -13.72
C LYS A 137 -13.77 0.73 -12.36
N MET A 138 -14.67 1.72 -12.35
CA MET A 138 -15.21 2.36 -11.15
C MET A 138 -16.68 1.99 -10.89
N LYS A 139 -17.19 0.96 -11.57
CA LYS A 139 -18.60 0.58 -11.51
C LYS A 139 -19.07 0.34 -10.06
N LYS A 140 -18.25 -0.37 -9.27
CA LYS A 140 -18.57 -0.68 -7.88
C LYS A 140 -18.61 0.58 -7.01
N GLU A 141 -17.66 1.49 -7.20
CA GLU A 141 -17.64 2.77 -6.51
C GLU A 141 -18.88 3.62 -6.85
N PHE A 142 -19.35 3.61 -8.10
CA PHE A 142 -20.61 4.27 -8.47
C PHE A 142 -21.84 3.63 -7.83
N GLU A 143 -21.94 2.29 -7.86
CA GLU A 143 -23.03 1.55 -7.21
C GLU A 143 -23.11 1.85 -5.70
N GLU A 144 -21.96 1.98 -5.04
CA GLU A 144 -21.86 2.34 -3.62
C GLU A 144 -22.27 3.79 -3.35
N LEU A 145 -21.81 4.73 -4.18
CA LEU A 145 -22.24 6.14 -4.09
C LEU A 145 -23.74 6.30 -4.31
N ASP A 146 -24.32 5.57 -5.27
CA ASP A 146 -25.76 5.58 -5.55
C ASP A 146 -26.58 5.05 -4.36
N TYR A 147 -26.10 3.97 -3.74
CA TYR A 147 -26.70 3.43 -2.53
C TYR A 147 -26.70 4.45 -1.38
N ILE A 148 -25.56 5.11 -1.13
CA ILE A 148 -25.45 6.11 -0.06
C ILE A 148 -26.34 7.31 -0.35
N LEU A 149 -26.31 7.85 -1.57
CA LEU A 149 -27.14 9.00 -1.96
C LEU A 149 -28.63 8.72 -1.79
N THR A 150 -29.08 7.52 -2.17
CA THR A 150 -30.48 7.10 -2.03
C THR A 150 -30.90 6.96 -0.57
N ASN A 151 -30.02 6.43 0.29
CA ASN A 151 -30.34 6.30 1.71
C ASN A 151 -30.30 7.66 2.42
N CYS A 152 -29.29 8.48 2.13
CA CYS A 152 -29.21 9.84 2.69
C CYS A 152 -30.43 10.67 2.31
N SER A 153 -30.88 10.63 1.05
CA SER A 153 -32.08 11.36 0.63
C SER A 153 -33.35 10.90 1.37
N ARG A 154 -33.48 9.58 1.60
CA ARG A 154 -34.58 9.02 2.38
C ARG A 154 -34.56 9.48 3.85
N HIS A 155 -33.39 9.55 4.47
CA HIS A 155 -33.27 10.05 5.84
C HIS A 155 -33.59 11.55 5.92
N LEU A 156 -33.07 12.35 4.99
CA LEU A 156 -33.35 13.79 4.92
C LEU A 156 -34.84 14.08 4.70
N SER A 157 -35.53 13.30 3.88
CA SER A 157 -36.99 13.46 3.70
C SER A 157 -37.80 13.11 4.94
N ASN A 158 -37.32 12.20 5.78
CA ASN A 158 -38.00 11.79 7.02
C ASN A 158 -37.78 12.80 8.15
N ASP A 159 -36.60 13.45 8.19
CA ASP A 159 -36.29 14.47 9.20
C ASP A 159 -36.97 15.83 8.89
N SER A 160 -37.57 15.98 7.70
CA SER A 160 -38.30 17.18 7.26
C SER A 160 -39.79 17.18 7.63
N VAL A 161 -40.26 16.16 8.37
CA VAL A 161 -41.64 15.97 8.84
C VAL A 161 -41.68 16.06 10.36
#